data_AF-A6G5E5-F1
#
_entry.id   AF-A6G5E5-F1
#
_cell.length_a   1.000
_cell.length_b   1.000
_cell.length_c   1.000
_cell.angle_alpha   90.00
_cell.angle_beta   90.00
_cell.angle_gamma   90.00
#
_symmetry.space_group_name_H-M   'P 1'
#
loop_
_entity.id
_entity.type
_entity.pdbx_description
1 polymer ?
#
loop_
_entity_poly.entity_id
_entity_poly.type
_entity_poly.pdbx_seq_one_letter_code
_entity_poly.pdbx_strand_id
1 'polypeptide(L)'
;MTDAGKMKAKNLIHVPNTPKPGEQVQVEDIARAASAVIVVCELKGYQSVAVPLMGAFDTGIPAEEAARAIHSEFRSHRGERPSRVLFVARNKDEVDVFEMAIDGIG
;
A
#
# COMPACT_ATOMS: atom_id res chain seq x y z
N MET A 1 13.24 -1.68 -6.81
CA MET A 1 13.51 -0.55 -5.89
C MET A 1 14.53 0.37 -6.53
N THR A 2 14.37 1.68 -6.40
CA THR A 2 15.30 2.69 -6.94
C THR A 2 15.59 3.78 -5.91
N ASP A 3 16.56 4.64 -6.19
CA ASP A 3 16.74 5.90 -5.48
C ASP A 3 15.50 6.82 -5.68
N ALA A 4 15.19 7.66 -4.70
CA ALA A 4 14.04 8.57 -4.76
C ALA A 4 14.39 9.98 -5.29
N GLY A 5 15.63 10.20 -5.69
CA GLY A 5 16.11 11.45 -6.27
C GLY A 5 16.04 12.61 -5.29
N LYS A 6 15.24 13.62 -5.62
CA LYS A 6 15.10 14.85 -4.83
C LYS A 6 14.06 14.75 -3.70
N MET A 7 13.43 13.59 -3.52
CA MET A 7 12.45 13.38 -2.46
C MET A 7 13.12 13.23 -1.09
N LYS A 8 12.39 13.51 -0.01
CA LYS A 8 12.86 13.23 1.37
C LYS A 8 12.92 11.73 1.68
N ALA A 9 12.18 10.91 0.95
CA ALA A 9 12.26 9.47 1.06
C ALA A 9 13.63 8.97 0.57
N LYS A 10 14.15 7.88 1.15
CA LYS A 10 15.43 7.31 0.72
C LYS A 10 15.30 6.56 -0.59
N ASN A 11 14.23 5.78 -0.74
CA ASN A 11 14.05 4.86 -1.86
C ASN A 11 12.59 4.79 -2.29
N LEU A 12 12.40 4.46 -3.56
CA LEU A 12 11.10 4.10 -4.14
C LEU A 12 11.01 2.58 -4.27
N ILE A 13 9.98 2.02 -3.64
CA ILE A 13 9.63 0.60 -3.75
C ILE A 13 8.61 0.47 -4.88
N HIS A 14 9.00 -0.16 -5.97
CA HIS A 14 8.12 -0.46 -7.10
C HIS A 14 7.54 -1.84 -6.89
N VAL A 15 6.21 -1.95 -6.89
CA VAL A 15 5.52 -3.22 -6.68
C VAL A 15 4.45 -3.39 -7.76
N PRO A 16 4.46 -4.51 -8.50
CA PRO A 16 3.40 -4.80 -9.46
C PRO A 16 2.11 -5.09 -8.69
N ASN A 17 1.02 -4.49 -9.14
CA ASN A 17 -0.33 -4.68 -8.60
C ASN A 17 -1.28 -5.37 -9.60
N THR A 18 -0.73 -5.89 -10.71
CA THR A 18 -1.39 -6.81 -11.64
C THR A 18 -0.39 -7.86 -12.14
N PRO A 19 -0.84 -9.06 -12.53
CA PRO A 19 0.03 -10.09 -13.09
C PRO A 19 0.57 -9.73 -14.48
N LYS A 20 -0.26 -9.09 -15.32
CA LYS A 20 0.12 -8.60 -16.64
C LYS A 20 -0.44 -7.21 -16.93
N PRO A 21 0.20 -6.42 -17.82
CA PRO A 21 -0.36 -5.17 -18.31
C PRO A 21 -1.73 -5.38 -18.96
N GLY A 22 -2.73 -4.60 -18.55
CA GLY A 22 -4.09 -4.64 -19.10
C GLY A 22 -5.02 -5.69 -18.48
N GLU A 23 -4.55 -6.52 -17.55
CA GLU A 23 -5.41 -7.39 -16.76
C GLU A 23 -6.08 -6.62 -15.60
N GLN A 24 -7.25 -7.11 -15.18
CA GLN A 24 -8.01 -6.53 -14.07
C GLN A 24 -7.33 -6.84 -12.74
N VAL A 25 -7.09 -5.79 -11.95
CA VAL A 25 -6.57 -5.89 -10.57
C VAL A 25 -7.56 -6.69 -9.73
N GLN A 26 -7.06 -7.63 -8.92
CA GLN A 26 -7.83 -8.30 -7.87
C GLN A 26 -7.38 -7.85 -6.47
N VAL A 27 -8.23 -8.05 -5.46
CA VAL A 27 -7.91 -7.71 -4.06
C VAL A 27 -6.64 -8.44 -3.59
N GLU A 28 -6.47 -9.69 -4.02
CA GLU A 28 -5.31 -10.51 -3.69
C GLU A 28 -4.01 -10.00 -4.33
N ASP A 29 -4.08 -9.27 -5.44
CA ASP A 29 -2.91 -8.60 -6.03
C ASP A 29 -2.45 -7.44 -5.12
N ILE A 30 -3.41 -6.70 -4.57
CA ILE A 30 -3.13 -5.57 -3.67
C ILE A 30 -2.60 -6.04 -2.32
N ALA A 31 -3.18 -7.11 -1.77
CA ALA A 31 -2.66 -7.74 -0.56
C ALA A 31 -1.21 -8.20 -0.76
N ARG A 32 -0.93 -8.96 -1.83
CA ARG A 32 0.43 -9.39 -2.16
C ARG A 32 1.39 -8.23 -2.37
N ALA A 33 0.93 -7.14 -2.98
CA ALA A 33 1.74 -5.95 -3.16
C ALA A 33 2.12 -5.33 -1.81
N ALA A 34 1.17 -5.19 -0.89
CA ALA A 34 1.42 -4.70 0.47
C ALA A 34 2.38 -5.62 1.25
N SER A 35 2.18 -6.95 1.20
CA SER A 35 3.10 -7.90 1.84
C SER A 35 4.53 -7.77 1.27
N ALA A 36 4.68 -7.59 -0.06
CA ALA A 36 5.98 -7.39 -0.68
C ALA A 36 6.67 -6.09 -0.18
N VAL A 37 5.92 -5.01 0.04
CA VAL A 37 6.44 -3.78 0.64
C VAL A 37 6.97 -4.05 2.06
N ILE A 38 6.21 -4.78 2.88
CA ILE A 38 6.61 -5.14 4.25
C ILE A 38 7.93 -5.91 4.24
N VAL A 39 8.02 -6.95 3.43
CA VAL A 39 9.24 -7.78 3.29
C VAL A 39 10.43 -6.91 2.85
N VAL A 40 10.25 -5.99 1.91
CA VAL A 40 11.32 -5.07 1.50
C VAL A 40 11.74 -4.16 2.66
N CYS A 41 10.80 -3.66 3.46
CA CYS A 41 11.11 -2.83 4.61
C CYS A 41 11.93 -3.60 5.66
N GLU A 42 11.60 -4.87 5.92
CA GLU A 42 12.37 -5.72 6.83
C GLU A 42 13.78 -5.98 6.30
N LEU A 43 13.90 -6.45 5.06
CA LEU A 43 15.18 -6.79 4.44
C LEU A 43 16.12 -5.59 4.33
N LYS A 44 15.58 -4.38 4.17
CA LYS A 44 16.37 -3.15 4.04
C LYS A 44 16.48 -2.35 5.34
N GLY A 45 15.84 -2.80 6.41
CA GLY A 45 15.84 -2.10 7.69
C GLY A 45 15.11 -0.75 7.65
N TYR A 46 14.14 -0.56 6.76
CA TYR A 46 13.34 0.67 6.70
C TYR A 46 12.36 0.72 7.86
N GLN A 47 12.47 1.78 8.66
CA GLN A 47 11.62 2.00 9.82
C GLN A 47 10.25 2.57 9.47
N SER A 48 10.18 3.31 8.36
CA SER A 48 8.95 3.98 7.94
C SER A 48 8.71 3.80 6.45
N VAL A 49 7.45 3.63 6.07
CA VAL A 49 7.01 3.58 4.68
C VAL A 49 5.76 4.43 4.48
N ALA A 50 5.69 5.09 3.32
CA ALA A 50 4.51 5.79 2.86
C ALA A 50 3.89 4.98 1.71
N VAL A 51 2.62 4.61 1.83
CA VAL A 51 1.91 3.74 0.90
C VAL A 51 0.71 4.51 0.34
N PRO A 52 0.66 4.74 -0.98
CA PRO A 52 -0.50 5.35 -1.60
C PRO A 52 -1.65 4.34 -1.71
N LEU A 53 -2.85 4.83 -2.05
CA LEU A 53 -3.89 3.92 -2.52
C LEU A 53 -3.44 3.26 -3.83
N MET A 54 -3.47 1.92 -3.87
CA MET A 54 -3.04 1.12 -5.02
C MET A 54 -4.21 0.27 -5.51
N GLY A 55 -4.36 0.13 -6.83
CA GLY A 55 -5.40 -0.74 -7.42
C GLY A 55 -6.77 -0.10 -7.58
N ALA A 56 -7.00 1.08 -7.02
CA ALA A 56 -8.20 1.89 -7.22
C ALA A 56 -8.04 2.79 -8.45
N PHE A 57 -8.27 2.20 -9.64
CA PHE A 57 -8.27 2.90 -10.93
C PHE A 57 -9.59 2.63 -11.67
N ASP A 58 -9.83 3.30 -12.79
CA ASP A 58 -11.10 3.22 -13.55
C ASP A 58 -11.53 1.78 -13.92
N THR A 59 -10.59 0.84 -14.00
CA THR A 59 -10.83 -0.59 -14.27
C THR A 59 -10.35 -1.51 -13.14
N GLY A 60 -10.09 -0.94 -11.96
CA GLY A 60 -9.55 -1.64 -10.80
C GLY A 60 -10.63 -2.17 -9.85
N ILE A 61 -10.24 -2.39 -8.61
CA ILE A 61 -11.16 -2.76 -7.52
C ILE A 61 -11.70 -1.50 -6.84
N PRO A 62 -12.84 -1.59 -6.12
CA PRO A 62 -13.34 -0.50 -5.29
C PRO A 62 -12.26 0.04 -4.34
N ALA A 63 -12.21 1.35 -4.19
CA ALA A 63 -11.20 2.03 -3.36
C ALA A 63 -11.20 1.52 -1.90
N GLU A 64 -12.38 1.25 -1.36
CA GLU A 64 -12.58 0.70 -0.02
C GLU A 64 -11.96 -0.69 0.12
N GLU A 65 -12.14 -1.58 -0.86
CA GLU A 65 -11.54 -2.92 -0.85
C GLU A 65 -10.02 -2.85 -0.92
N ALA A 66 -9.49 -1.98 -1.79
CA ALA A 66 -8.05 -1.72 -1.88
C ALA A 66 -7.47 -1.23 -0.55
N ALA A 67 -8.11 -0.22 0.06
CA ALA A 67 -7.65 0.35 1.33
C ALA A 67 -7.73 -0.68 2.47
N ARG A 68 -8.81 -1.47 2.55
CA ARG A 68 -8.94 -2.56 3.53
C ARG A 68 -7.85 -3.62 3.35
N ALA A 69 -7.56 -4.02 2.12
CA ALA A 69 -6.50 -4.99 1.83
C ALA A 69 -5.14 -4.47 2.28
N ILE A 70 -4.79 -3.23 1.91
CA ILE A 70 -3.52 -2.59 2.33
C ILE A 70 -3.45 -2.51 3.86
N HIS A 71 -4.48 -1.99 4.51
CA HIS A 71 -4.49 -1.83 5.96
C HIS A 71 -4.39 -3.17 6.69
N SER A 72 -5.13 -4.19 6.23
CA SER A 72 -5.13 -5.52 6.84
C SER A 72 -3.76 -6.19 6.80
N GLU A 73 -3.04 -6.06 5.68
CA GLU A 73 -1.68 -6.60 5.56
C GLU A 73 -0.71 -5.93 6.54
N PHE A 74 -0.70 -4.59 6.61
CA PHE A 74 0.15 -3.89 7.57
C PHE A 74 -0.25 -4.10 9.02
N ARG A 75 -1.55 -4.25 9.32
CA ARG A 75 -2.05 -4.46 10.68
C ARG A 75 -1.84 -5.88 11.19
N SER A 76 -1.92 -6.88 10.31
CA SER A 76 -1.67 -8.28 10.66
C SER A 76 -0.17 -8.60 10.80
N HIS A 77 0.69 -7.75 10.25
CA HIS A 77 2.13 -7.89 10.37
C HIS A 77 2.60 -7.90 11.83
N ARG A 78 3.50 -8.83 12.17
CA ARG A 78 4.05 -9.00 13.52
C ARG A 78 5.54 -8.69 13.63
N GLY A 79 6.19 -8.35 12.52
CA GLY A 79 7.60 -7.99 12.51
C GLY A 79 7.86 -6.62 13.13
N GLU A 80 9.12 -6.36 13.46
CA GLU A 80 9.53 -5.07 14.05
C GLU A 80 9.50 -3.90 13.04
N ARG A 81 9.50 -4.21 11.73
CA ARG A 81 9.60 -3.23 10.65
C ARG A 81 8.58 -3.51 9.55
N PRO A 82 8.01 -2.47 8.92
CA PRO A 82 8.16 -1.06 9.29
C PRO A 82 7.43 -0.74 10.61
N SER A 83 8.04 0.06 11.48
CA SER A 83 7.45 0.49 12.76
C SER A 83 6.50 1.68 12.61
N ARG A 84 6.53 2.36 11.45
CA ARG A 84 5.59 3.42 11.08
C ARG A 84 5.12 3.25 9.64
N VAL A 85 3.81 3.20 9.45
CA VAL A 85 3.18 3.17 8.13
C VAL A 85 2.36 4.45 7.98
N LEU A 86 2.53 5.15 6.86
CA LEU A 86 1.71 6.30 6.49
C LEU A 86 0.90 5.92 5.26
N PHE A 87 -0.42 5.99 5.33
CA PHE A 87 -1.26 5.94 4.14
C PHE A 87 -1.37 7.34 3.55
N VAL A 88 -1.09 7.45 2.24
CA VAL A 88 -1.02 8.73 1.54
C VAL A 88 -2.15 8.82 0.54
N ALA A 89 -2.98 9.85 0.72
CA ALA A 89 -4.11 10.16 -0.14
C ALA A 89 -3.82 11.44 -0.95
N ARG A 90 -4.39 11.50 -2.17
CA ARG A 90 -4.27 12.66 -3.07
C ARG A 90 -5.35 13.72 -2.83
N ASN A 91 -6.51 13.31 -2.32
CA ASN A 91 -7.68 14.15 -2.11
C ASN A 91 -8.45 13.70 -0.84
N LYS A 92 -9.51 14.44 -0.48
CA LYS A 92 -10.33 14.15 0.71
C LYS A 92 -11.02 12.79 0.60
N ASP A 93 -11.53 12.44 -0.57
CA ASP A 93 -12.25 11.17 -0.77
C ASP A 93 -11.34 9.96 -0.48
N GLU A 94 -10.09 9.98 -0.94
CA GLU A 94 -9.10 8.93 -0.61
C GLU A 94 -8.73 8.91 0.88
N VAL A 95 -8.75 10.07 1.56
CA VAL A 95 -8.57 10.13 3.02
C VAL A 95 -9.72 9.40 3.71
N ASP A 96 -10.96 9.71 3.34
CA ASP A 96 -12.16 9.12 3.95
C ASP A 96 -12.17 7.59 3.75
N VAL A 97 -11.78 7.11 2.57
CA VAL A 97 -11.62 5.69 2.27
C VAL A 97 -10.62 5.01 3.21
N PHE A 98 -9.46 5.63 3.46
CA PHE A 98 -8.48 5.08 4.40
C PHE A 98 -8.97 5.14 5.85
N GLU A 99 -9.64 6.22 6.27
CA GLU A 99 -10.23 6.34 7.61
C GLU A 99 -11.24 5.22 7.86
N MET A 100 -12.16 4.97 6.93
CA MET A 100 -13.11 3.87 7.00
C MET A 100 -12.42 2.50 7.12
N ALA A 101 -11.36 2.27 6.32
CA ALA A 101 -10.59 1.03 6.37
C ALA A 101 -9.84 0.84 7.69
N ILE A 102 -9.38 1.93 8.33
CA ILE A 102 -8.69 1.91 9.63
C ILE A 102 -9.68 1.65 10.76
N ASP A 103 -10.82 2.34 10.74
CA ASP A 103 -11.85 2.25 11.78
C ASP A 103 -12.63 0.94 11.72
N GLY A 104 -12.50 0.19 10.62
CA GLY A 104 -13.22 -1.06 10.40
C GLY A 104 -14.71 -0.84 10.11
N ILE A 105 -15.06 0.32 9.57
CA ILE A 105 -16.44 0.69 9.23
C ILE A 105 -16.70 0.26 7.79
N GLY A 106 -17.52 -0.79 7.64
CA GLY A 106 -18.25 -1.12 6.42
C GLY A 106 -18.26 -2.58 6.04
#